data_AF-A0A7J9PUL7-F1
#
_entry.id   AF-A0A7J9PUL7-F1
#
_cell.length_a   1.000
_cell.length_b   1.000
_cell.length_c   1.000
_cell.angle_alpha   90.00
_cell.angle_beta   90.00
_cell.angle_gamma   90.00
#
_symmetry.space_group_name_H-M   'P 1'
#
loop_
_entity.id
_entity.type
_entity.pdbx_description
1 polymer ?
#
loop_
_entity_poly.entity_id
_entity_poly.type
_entity_poly.pdbx_seq_one_letter_code
_entity_poly.pdbx_strand_id
1 'polypeptide(L)'
;MPWVIIIPSVAVIGGAGYAGLWHFSPGVATKLVGGAGYLIKTKVYGTIGEAQATDVNRFAFAYGQITFYLAMIALFLLIVEYMRFWKKDRLLMVVWTATAIYMTMGAIRFMFNATPVFAILSGWIIWEIIGKVDFRMMIKNVHGMRGNKFYAMKKGVKLQHVGCALFLVFCIVLPNAMGAIDASIPYEKKGEYDRMIYDWLPDFAKPSDYSGSWYLGAHGQGFLSGYWFDGLKWLSEQDADIPVEERPAFIAWWDYGFQCVQDGKHPTIADNFQNGIPAAGNFITAQNESRAISVLITRILHTEYHERGKITGDVKNVLLQHLDANDSKTLEEIITNPDNYVDYVL
;
A
#
# COMPACT_ATOMS: atom_id res chain seq x y z
N MET A 1 -41.14 0.03 -2.14
CA MET A 1 -41.27 0.84 -3.38
C MET A 1 -40.66 0.06 -4.54
N PRO A 2 -41.20 0.18 -5.77
CA PRO A 2 -40.61 -0.45 -6.95
C PRO A 2 -39.17 0.04 -7.17
N TRP A 3 -38.26 -0.85 -7.56
CA TRP A 3 -36.86 -0.51 -7.86
C TRP A 3 -36.73 0.58 -8.94
N VAL A 4 -37.70 0.63 -9.85
CA VAL A 4 -37.86 1.65 -10.91
C VAL A 4 -38.01 3.07 -10.35
N ILE A 5 -38.54 3.23 -9.13
CA ILE A 5 -38.69 4.54 -8.49
C ILE A 5 -37.50 4.81 -7.57
N ILE A 6 -37.02 3.78 -6.85
CA ILE A 6 -35.93 3.92 -5.89
C ILE A 6 -34.65 4.40 -6.57
N ILE A 7 -34.25 3.79 -7.70
CA ILE A 7 -32.98 4.13 -8.37
C ILE A 7 -32.97 5.58 -8.86
N PRO A 8 -33.98 6.07 -9.61
CA PRO A 8 -34.04 7.48 -10.00
C PRO A 8 -34.15 8.44 -8.82
N SER A 9 -34.94 8.11 -7.79
CA SER A 9 -35.05 8.98 -6.61
C SER A 9 -33.73 9.11 -5.86
N VAL A 10 -32.99 8.01 -5.68
CA VAL A 10 -31.64 8.04 -5.08
C VAL A 10 -30.68 8.84 -5.95
N ALA A 11 -30.72 8.67 -7.28
CA ALA A 11 -29.87 9.43 -8.20
C ALA A 11 -30.16 10.95 -8.15
N VAL A 12 -31.44 11.34 -8.10
CA VAL A 12 -31.85 12.75 -7.99
C VAL A 12 -31.43 13.34 -6.66
N ILE A 13 -31.67 12.64 -5.55
CA ILE A 13 -31.26 13.10 -4.21
C ILE A 13 -29.73 13.21 -4.13
N GLY A 14 -29.00 12.21 -4.64
CA GLY A 14 -27.53 12.22 -4.69
C GLY A 14 -26.99 13.37 -5.54
N GLY A 15 -27.58 13.61 -6.73
CA GLY A 15 -27.21 14.72 -7.61
C GLY A 15 -27.49 16.08 -6.99
N ALA A 16 -28.66 16.25 -6.36
CA ALA A 16 -29.00 17.48 -5.65
C ALA A 16 -28.06 17.73 -4.46
N GLY A 17 -27.72 16.68 -3.70
CA GLY A 17 -26.74 16.75 -2.62
C GLY A 17 -25.35 17.15 -3.12
N TYR A 18 -24.90 16.58 -4.23
CA TYR A 18 -23.62 16.95 -4.85
C TYR A 18 -23.62 18.39 -5.37
N ALA A 19 -24.69 18.84 -6.03
CA ALA A 19 -24.83 20.22 -6.48
C ALA A 19 -24.81 21.21 -5.30
N GLY A 20 -25.45 20.85 -4.19
CA GLY A 20 -25.35 21.60 -2.94
C GLY A 20 -23.91 21.67 -2.42
N LEU A 21 -23.20 20.54 -2.37
CA LEU A 21 -21.79 20.51 -1.99
C LEU A 21 -20.92 21.36 -2.91
N TRP A 22 -21.16 21.32 -4.21
CA TRP A 22 -20.42 22.13 -5.19
C TRP A 22 -20.61 23.63 -4.94
N HIS A 23 -21.82 24.05 -4.57
CA HIS A 23 -22.13 25.46 -4.31
C HIS A 23 -21.55 25.97 -2.99
N PHE A 24 -21.70 25.20 -1.89
CA PHE A 24 -21.28 25.65 -0.56
C PHE A 24 -19.84 25.28 -0.19
N SER A 25 -19.31 24.21 -0.76
CA SER A 25 -17.94 23.76 -0.51
C SER A 25 -17.33 23.11 -1.76
N PRO A 26 -16.93 23.92 -2.75
CA PRO A 26 -16.34 23.43 -4.00
C PRO A 26 -15.14 22.51 -3.75
N GLY A 27 -14.34 22.81 -2.72
CA GLY A 27 -13.19 21.99 -2.32
C GLY A 27 -13.58 20.58 -1.86
N VAL A 28 -14.67 20.44 -1.10
CA VAL A 28 -15.17 19.12 -0.67
C VAL A 28 -15.80 18.37 -1.84
N ALA A 29 -16.55 19.06 -2.71
CA ALA A 29 -17.16 18.44 -3.88
C ALA A 29 -16.11 17.88 -4.86
N THR A 30 -15.07 18.67 -5.13
CA THR A 30 -13.93 18.26 -5.98
C THR A 30 -13.19 17.07 -5.36
N LYS A 31 -12.97 17.07 -4.05
CA LYS A 31 -12.36 15.94 -3.33
C LYS A 31 -13.26 14.70 -3.36
N LEU A 32 -14.58 14.84 -3.26
CA LEU A 32 -15.51 13.71 -3.22
C LEU A 32 -15.56 13.00 -4.59
N VAL A 33 -15.61 13.75 -5.69
CA VAL A 33 -15.62 13.17 -7.05
C VAL A 33 -14.23 12.79 -7.54
N GLY A 34 -13.20 13.56 -7.21
CA GLY A 34 -11.81 13.20 -7.50
C GLY A 34 -11.28 12.04 -6.64
N GLY A 35 -12.11 11.51 -5.72
CA GLY A 35 -11.74 10.47 -4.77
C GLY A 35 -10.56 10.88 -3.88
N ALA A 36 -10.44 12.15 -3.51
CA ALA A 36 -9.31 12.75 -2.82
C ALA A 36 -7.96 12.56 -3.54
N GLY A 37 -7.97 12.58 -4.88
CA GLY A 37 -6.76 12.39 -5.71
C GLY A 37 -6.50 10.93 -6.10
N TYR A 38 -7.40 10.01 -5.76
CA TYR A 38 -7.30 8.60 -6.16
C TYR A 38 -7.84 8.35 -7.57
N LEU A 39 -8.82 9.15 -8.02
CA LEU A 39 -9.41 9.04 -9.36
C LEU A 39 -8.77 10.02 -10.35
N ILE A 40 -8.18 11.11 -9.84
CA ILE A 40 -7.43 12.10 -10.62
C ILE A 40 -5.96 12.02 -10.19
N LYS A 41 -5.13 11.37 -11.02
CA LYS A 41 -3.72 11.13 -10.73
C LYS A 41 -2.92 12.44 -10.78
N THR A 42 -2.30 12.82 -9.68
CA THR A 42 -1.28 13.90 -9.67
C THR A 42 0.09 13.33 -10.07
N LYS A 43 1.05 14.19 -10.46
CA LYS A 43 2.42 13.73 -10.79
C LYS A 43 3.10 13.02 -9.61
N VAL A 44 2.87 13.49 -8.38
CA VAL A 44 3.34 12.84 -7.13
C VAL A 44 2.66 11.49 -6.92
N TYR A 45 1.35 11.38 -7.20
CA TYR A 45 0.65 10.09 -7.14
C TYR A 45 1.31 9.03 -8.05
N GLY A 46 1.84 9.46 -9.20
CA GLY A 46 2.52 8.58 -10.15
C GLY A 46 3.89 8.04 -9.69
N THR A 47 4.53 8.66 -8.71
CA THR A 47 5.84 8.20 -8.19
C THR A 47 5.70 7.23 -7.02
N ILE A 48 4.51 7.13 -6.41
CA ILE A 48 4.23 6.22 -5.30
C ILE A 48 4.07 4.81 -5.87
N GLY A 49 4.96 3.89 -5.47
CA GLY A 49 4.93 2.50 -5.94
C GLY A 49 3.61 1.77 -5.61
N GLU A 50 3.00 2.08 -4.47
CA GLU A 50 1.74 1.47 -4.02
C GLU A 50 0.50 2.01 -4.74
N ALA A 51 0.62 3.17 -5.38
CA ALA A 51 -0.46 3.84 -6.09
C ALA A 51 -0.59 3.37 -7.55
N GLN A 52 0.36 2.54 -8.01
CA GLN A 52 0.34 1.94 -9.32
C GLN A 52 -0.77 0.91 -9.44
N ALA A 53 -1.34 0.81 -10.64
CA ALA A 53 -2.32 -0.23 -10.97
C ALA A 53 -1.66 -1.60 -10.86
N THR A 54 -2.37 -2.57 -10.29
CA THR A 54 -1.91 -3.96 -10.30
C THR A 54 -2.30 -4.62 -11.61
N ASP A 55 -1.43 -5.51 -12.08
CA ASP A 55 -1.79 -6.51 -13.08
C ASP A 55 -2.52 -7.70 -12.41
N VAL A 56 -3.26 -8.45 -13.22
CA VAL A 56 -4.05 -9.61 -12.75
C VAL A 56 -3.14 -10.71 -12.20
N ASN A 57 -1.93 -10.87 -12.73
CA ASN A 57 -1.01 -11.91 -12.27
C ASN A 57 -0.54 -11.58 -10.85
N ARG A 58 -0.03 -10.37 -10.62
CA ARG A 58 0.34 -9.91 -9.27
C ARG A 58 -0.82 -10.02 -8.29
N PHE A 59 -2.03 -9.70 -8.74
CA PHE A 59 -3.24 -9.85 -7.94
C PHE A 59 -3.48 -11.32 -7.55
N ALA A 60 -3.43 -12.26 -8.51
CA ALA A 60 -3.61 -13.69 -8.24
C ALA A 60 -2.50 -14.28 -7.37
N PHE A 61 -1.25 -13.85 -7.55
CA PHE A 61 -0.12 -14.28 -6.72
C PHE A 61 -0.26 -13.80 -5.27
N ALA A 62 -0.73 -12.57 -5.05
CA ALA A 62 -0.84 -11.97 -3.71
C ALA A 62 -1.78 -12.73 -2.75
N TYR A 63 -2.86 -13.35 -3.25
CA TYR A 63 -3.80 -14.14 -2.43
C TYR A 63 -3.58 -15.65 -2.53
N GLY A 64 -2.55 -16.08 -3.25
CA GLY A 64 -2.37 -17.46 -3.69
C GLY A 64 -3.25 -17.78 -4.91
N GLN A 65 -2.62 -18.31 -5.95
CA GLN A 65 -3.25 -18.53 -7.26
C GLN A 65 -4.57 -19.31 -7.16
N ILE A 66 -4.58 -20.40 -6.39
CA ILE A 66 -5.75 -21.26 -6.29
C ILE A 66 -6.86 -20.59 -5.47
N THR A 67 -6.51 -19.99 -4.33
CA THR A 67 -7.44 -19.23 -3.49
C THR A 67 -8.12 -18.11 -4.28
N PHE A 68 -7.33 -17.41 -5.10
CA PHE A 68 -7.82 -16.36 -5.99
C PHE A 68 -8.88 -16.89 -6.96
N TYR A 69 -8.59 -17.98 -7.68
CA TYR A 69 -9.57 -18.56 -8.61
C TYR A 69 -10.79 -19.13 -7.92
N LEU A 70 -10.66 -19.70 -6.72
CA LEU A 70 -11.80 -20.14 -5.91
C LEU A 70 -12.70 -18.95 -5.54
N ALA A 71 -12.11 -17.81 -5.16
CA ALA A 71 -12.88 -16.60 -4.90
C ALA A 71 -13.59 -16.06 -6.16
N MET A 72 -12.97 -16.17 -7.33
CA MET A 72 -13.60 -15.78 -8.60
C MET A 72 -14.78 -16.69 -8.98
N ILE A 73 -14.62 -18.01 -8.77
CA ILE A 73 -15.72 -18.97 -8.93
C ILE A 73 -16.85 -18.65 -7.96
N ALA A 74 -16.52 -18.35 -6.70
CA ALA A 74 -17.50 -17.96 -5.69
C ALA A 74 -18.27 -16.70 -6.12
N LEU A 75 -17.56 -15.67 -6.60
CA LEU A 75 -18.19 -14.45 -7.09
C LEU A 75 -19.16 -14.73 -8.23
N PHE A 76 -18.76 -15.55 -9.20
CA PHE A 76 -19.65 -15.97 -10.30
C PHE A 76 -20.91 -16.67 -9.79
N LEU A 77 -20.76 -17.61 -8.85
CA LEU A 77 -21.89 -18.32 -8.25
C LEU A 77 -22.81 -17.38 -7.47
N LEU A 78 -22.26 -16.42 -6.72
CA LEU A 78 -23.06 -15.41 -6.01
C LEU A 78 -23.87 -14.54 -6.97
N ILE A 79 -23.29 -14.16 -8.12
CA ILE A 79 -23.99 -13.39 -9.15
C ILE A 79 -25.15 -14.21 -9.71
N VAL A 80 -24.91 -15.48 -10.07
CA VAL A 80 -25.96 -16.38 -10.59
C VAL A 80 -27.08 -16.61 -9.56
N GLU A 81 -26.73 -16.87 -8.30
CA GLU A 81 -27.70 -17.02 -7.21
C GLU A 81 -28.51 -15.75 -6.98
N TYR A 82 -27.86 -14.59 -7.01
CA TYR A 82 -28.51 -13.29 -6.86
C TYR A 82 -29.52 -13.05 -7.99
N MET A 83 -29.14 -13.29 -9.24
CA MET A 83 -30.02 -13.14 -10.40
C MET A 83 -31.27 -14.03 -10.32
N ARG A 84 -31.16 -15.19 -9.64
CA ARG A 84 -32.26 -16.14 -9.49
C ARG A 84 -33.16 -15.87 -8.29
N PHE A 85 -32.59 -15.49 -7.14
CA PHE A 85 -33.31 -15.45 -5.86
C PHE A 85 -33.34 -14.08 -5.18
N TRP A 86 -32.68 -13.05 -5.73
CA TRP A 86 -32.74 -11.65 -5.26
C TRP A 86 -32.49 -11.47 -3.75
N LYS A 87 -31.58 -12.27 -3.18
CA LYS A 87 -31.26 -12.18 -1.76
C LYS A 87 -30.27 -11.05 -1.46
N LYS A 88 -30.53 -10.29 -0.38
CA LYS A 88 -29.79 -9.07 -0.02
C LYS A 88 -28.36 -9.34 0.46
N ASP A 89 -28.16 -10.44 1.19
CA ASP A 89 -26.85 -10.94 1.63
C ASP A 89 -25.93 -11.27 0.44
N ARG A 90 -26.48 -11.91 -0.60
CA ARG A 90 -25.77 -12.21 -1.85
C ARG A 90 -25.38 -10.94 -2.60
N LEU A 91 -26.29 -9.96 -2.68
CA LEU A 91 -26.02 -8.66 -3.27
C LEU A 91 -24.87 -7.93 -2.55
N LEU A 92 -24.88 -7.92 -1.22
CA LEU A 92 -23.82 -7.29 -0.41
C LEU A 92 -22.45 -7.88 -0.75
N MET A 93 -22.33 -9.21 -0.79
CA MET A 93 -21.08 -9.88 -1.11
C MET A 93 -20.61 -9.58 -2.54
N VAL A 94 -21.53 -9.56 -3.52
CA VAL A 94 -21.19 -9.22 -4.91
C VAL A 94 -20.68 -7.78 -5.01
N VAL A 95 -21.40 -6.82 -4.43
CA VAL A 95 -21.02 -5.39 -4.47
C VAL A 95 -19.70 -5.16 -3.74
N TRP A 96 -19.53 -5.75 -2.56
CA TRP A 96 -18.29 -5.63 -1.80
C TRP A 96 -17.10 -6.19 -2.57
N THR A 97 -17.24 -7.40 -3.15
CA THR A 97 -16.17 -8.03 -3.93
C THR A 97 -15.86 -7.24 -5.20
N ALA A 98 -16.87 -6.80 -5.94
CA ALA A 98 -16.68 -6.02 -7.17
C ALA A 98 -16.00 -4.68 -6.89
N THR A 99 -16.38 -4.00 -5.81
CA THR A 99 -15.75 -2.76 -5.37
C THR A 99 -14.29 -3.00 -4.97
N ALA A 100 -14.03 -4.07 -4.21
CA ALA A 100 -12.68 -4.43 -3.81
C ALA A 100 -11.78 -4.72 -5.02
N ILE A 101 -12.25 -5.51 -6.00
CA ILE A 101 -11.52 -5.79 -7.24
C ILE A 101 -11.24 -4.49 -8.01
N TYR A 102 -12.24 -3.63 -8.18
CA TYR A 102 -12.09 -2.36 -8.86
C TYR A 102 -11.03 -1.48 -8.19
N MET A 103 -11.08 -1.35 -6.85
CA MET A 103 -10.10 -0.57 -6.09
C MET A 103 -8.70 -1.16 -6.23
N THR A 104 -8.54 -2.48 -6.09
CA THR A 104 -7.23 -3.13 -6.20
C THR A 104 -6.64 -3.01 -7.61
N MET A 105 -7.46 -3.14 -8.66
CA MET A 105 -7.04 -2.87 -10.05
C MET A 105 -6.60 -1.42 -10.24
N GLY A 106 -7.19 -0.48 -9.50
CA GLY A 106 -6.78 0.93 -9.52
C GLY A 106 -5.46 1.21 -8.80
N ALA A 107 -5.21 0.56 -7.65
CA ALA A 107 -3.96 0.72 -6.89
C ALA A 107 -3.63 -0.49 -6.00
N ILE A 108 -2.35 -0.87 -5.99
CA ILE A 108 -1.81 -2.00 -5.20
C ILE A 108 -2.08 -1.85 -3.69
N ARG A 109 -2.04 -0.63 -3.14
CA ARG A 109 -2.36 -0.42 -1.71
C ARG A 109 -3.73 -0.94 -1.31
N PHE A 110 -4.70 -1.06 -2.23
CA PHE A 110 -6.02 -1.57 -1.88
C PHE A 110 -6.08 -3.10 -1.82
N MET A 111 -4.98 -3.82 -2.03
CA MET A 111 -4.94 -5.27 -1.84
C MET A 111 -5.31 -5.68 -0.40
N PHE A 112 -4.86 -4.95 0.62
CA PHE A 112 -5.23 -5.31 2.00
C PHE A 112 -6.75 -5.24 2.23
N ASN A 113 -7.46 -4.30 1.59
CA ASN A 113 -8.91 -4.18 1.67
C ASN A 113 -9.66 -5.35 1.01
N ALA A 114 -9.09 -5.94 -0.04
CA ALA A 114 -9.69 -7.09 -0.73
C ALA A 114 -9.42 -8.42 0.01
N THR A 115 -8.42 -8.48 0.89
CA THR A 115 -8.05 -9.72 1.61
C THR A 115 -9.21 -10.40 2.33
N PRO A 116 -10.04 -9.71 3.14
CA PRO A 116 -11.11 -10.37 3.89
C PRO A 116 -12.17 -10.98 2.98
N VAL A 117 -12.58 -10.28 1.93
CA VAL A 117 -13.64 -10.77 1.04
C VAL A 117 -13.16 -11.97 0.22
N PHE A 118 -11.90 -11.98 -0.24
CA PHE A 118 -11.31 -13.12 -0.93
C PHE A 118 -11.16 -14.35 -0.01
N ALA A 119 -10.79 -14.15 1.25
CA ALA A 119 -10.72 -15.22 2.24
C ALA A 119 -12.11 -15.85 2.52
N ILE A 120 -13.14 -15.02 2.67
CA ILE A 120 -14.52 -15.50 2.89
C ILE A 120 -15.01 -16.30 1.68
N LEU A 121 -14.82 -15.76 0.48
CA LEU A 121 -15.31 -16.39 -0.76
C LEU A 121 -14.62 -17.72 -1.06
N SER A 122 -13.29 -17.75 -0.98
CA SER A 122 -12.53 -18.99 -1.16
C SER A 122 -12.86 -20.02 -0.07
N GLY A 123 -12.99 -19.58 1.19
CA GLY A 123 -13.43 -20.40 2.31
C GLY A 123 -14.81 -21.01 2.11
N TRP A 124 -15.76 -20.26 1.54
CA TRP A 124 -17.08 -20.79 1.22
C TRP A 124 -17.01 -21.91 0.17
N ILE A 125 -16.23 -21.76 -0.89
CA ILE A 125 -16.09 -22.82 -1.91
C ILE A 125 -15.37 -24.05 -1.34
N ILE A 126 -14.34 -23.83 -0.51
CA ILE A 126 -13.65 -24.92 0.20
C ILE A 126 -14.66 -25.68 1.08
N TRP A 127 -15.52 -24.96 1.81
CA TRP A 127 -16.57 -25.55 2.62
C TRP A 127 -17.54 -26.40 1.80
N GLU A 128 -18.00 -25.90 0.65
CA GLU A 128 -18.88 -26.65 -0.26
C GLU A 128 -18.20 -27.93 -0.80
N ILE A 129 -16.90 -27.86 -1.12
CA ILE A 129 -16.12 -29.03 -1.56
C ILE A 129 -16.06 -30.08 -0.44
N ILE A 130 -15.74 -29.66 0.79
CA ILE A 130 -15.67 -30.55 1.96
C ILE A 130 -17.04 -31.18 2.24
N GLY A 131 -18.11 -30.38 2.15
CA GLY A 131 -19.48 -30.84 2.35
C GLY A 131 -19.90 -31.93 1.37
N LYS A 132 -19.50 -31.84 0.09
CA LYS A 132 -19.79 -32.85 -0.93
C LYS A 132 -19.04 -34.17 -0.75
N VAL A 133 -17.88 -34.13 -0.11
CA VAL A 133 -17.01 -35.31 0.07
C VAL A 133 -17.42 -36.15 1.28
N ASP A 134 -18.25 -35.61 2.20
CA ASP A 134 -18.81 -36.26 3.40
C ASP A 134 -17.78 -37.06 4.22
N PHE A 135 -16.75 -36.36 4.68
CA PHE A 135 -15.75 -36.92 5.59
C PHE A 135 -16.37 -37.48 6.88
N ARG A 136 -17.54 -36.98 7.30
CA ARG A 136 -18.23 -37.48 8.50
C ARG A 136 -18.68 -38.93 8.30
N MET A 137 -19.22 -39.27 7.14
CA MET A 137 -19.59 -40.65 6.82
C MET A 137 -18.35 -41.55 6.67
N MET A 138 -17.26 -41.04 6.10
CA MET A 138 -15.98 -41.77 6.04
C MET A 138 -15.50 -42.19 7.44
N ILE A 139 -15.44 -41.24 8.37
CA ILE A 139 -15.00 -41.49 9.76
C ILE A 139 -15.92 -42.52 10.44
N LYS A 140 -17.24 -42.41 10.26
CA LYS A 140 -18.21 -43.38 10.79
C LYS A 140 -17.99 -44.78 10.22
N ASN A 141 -17.78 -44.91 8.91
CA ASN A 141 -17.55 -46.21 8.26
C ASN A 141 -16.24 -46.86 8.74
N VAL A 142 -15.18 -46.08 8.91
CA VAL A 142 -13.89 -46.57 9.44
C VAL A 142 -14.02 -47.02 10.90
N HIS A 143 -14.69 -46.24 11.75
CA HIS A 143 -14.88 -46.58 13.17
C HIS A 143 -15.91 -47.70 13.41
N GLY A 144 -16.91 -47.83 12.54
CA GLY A 144 -17.93 -48.88 12.62
C GLY A 144 -17.44 -50.26 12.22
N MET A 145 -16.33 -50.35 11.48
CA MET A 145 -15.71 -51.63 11.12
C MET A 145 -14.82 -52.14 12.26
N ARG A 146 -15.37 -53.01 13.12
CA ARG A 146 -14.59 -53.76 14.13
C ARG A 146 -13.70 -54.80 13.43
N GLY A 147 -12.38 -54.73 13.67
CA GLY A 147 -11.39 -55.64 13.09
C GLY A 147 -10.04 -54.96 12.80
N ASN A 148 -9.26 -55.54 11.90
CA ASN A 148 -7.95 -55.01 11.51
C ASN A 148 -8.07 -53.58 10.93
N LYS A 149 -7.50 -52.60 11.62
CA LYS A 149 -7.59 -51.16 11.31
C LYS A 149 -7.18 -50.83 9.87
N PHE A 150 -6.25 -51.60 9.30
CA PHE A 150 -5.77 -51.39 7.92
C PHE A 150 -6.84 -51.72 6.86
N TYR A 151 -7.59 -52.80 7.08
CA TYR A 151 -8.66 -53.21 6.16
C TYR A 151 -9.86 -52.24 6.24
N ALA A 152 -10.21 -51.80 7.45
CA ALA A 152 -11.24 -50.78 7.68
C ALA A 152 -10.89 -49.45 6.99
N MET A 153 -9.62 -49.02 7.05
CA MET A 153 -9.14 -47.81 6.39
C MET A 153 -9.19 -47.94 4.86
N LYS A 154 -8.68 -49.04 4.30
CA LYS A 154 -8.67 -49.27 2.84
C LYS A 154 -10.08 -49.31 2.24
N LYS A 155 -11.06 -49.82 2.99
CA LYS A 155 -12.46 -49.93 2.51
C LYS A 155 -13.29 -48.69 2.84
N GLY A 156 -12.98 -48.00 3.93
CA GLY A 156 -13.71 -46.80 4.37
C GLY A 156 -13.29 -45.51 3.67
N VAL A 157 -12.00 -45.39 3.32
CA VAL A 157 -11.46 -44.20 2.64
C VAL A 157 -11.60 -44.35 1.12
N LYS A 158 -12.64 -43.75 0.56
CA LYS A 158 -12.80 -43.62 -0.90
C LYS A 158 -11.79 -42.64 -1.50
N LEU A 159 -11.47 -42.80 -2.79
CA LEU A 159 -10.54 -41.97 -3.55
C LEU A 159 -10.87 -40.47 -3.47
N GLN A 160 -12.16 -40.11 -3.45
CA GLN A 160 -12.61 -38.71 -3.30
C GLN A 160 -12.12 -38.03 -2.00
N HIS A 161 -12.02 -38.76 -0.89
CA HIS A 161 -11.57 -38.20 0.39
C HIS A 161 -10.06 -37.94 0.35
N VAL A 162 -9.30 -38.87 -0.24
CA VAL A 162 -7.85 -38.72 -0.42
C VAL A 162 -7.57 -37.55 -1.36
N GLY A 163 -8.24 -37.49 -2.51
CA GLY A 163 -8.07 -36.40 -3.47
C GLY A 163 -8.42 -35.03 -2.88
N CYS A 164 -9.52 -34.94 -2.13
CA CYS A 164 -9.89 -33.70 -1.45
C CYS A 164 -8.87 -33.31 -0.36
N ALA A 165 -8.41 -34.27 0.46
CA ALA A 165 -7.41 -33.99 1.48
C ALA A 165 -6.07 -33.53 0.85
N LEU A 166 -5.61 -34.20 -0.19
CA LEU A 166 -4.39 -33.81 -0.92
C LEU A 166 -4.54 -32.42 -1.53
N PHE A 167 -5.68 -32.12 -2.16
CA PHE A 167 -5.97 -30.78 -2.68
C PHE A 167 -5.94 -29.72 -1.58
N LEU A 168 -6.62 -29.94 -0.45
CA LEU A 168 -6.62 -28.97 0.65
C LEU A 168 -5.21 -28.74 1.21
N VAL A 169 -4.43 -29.80 1.41
CA VAL A 169 -3.09 -29.67 1.96
C VAL A 169 -2.14 -29.04 0.96
N PHE A 170 -2.00 -29.60 -0.24
CA PHE A 170 -0.95 -29.22 -1.19
C PHE A 170 -1.32 -28.06 -2.11
N CYS A 171 -2.61 -27.80 -2.36
CA CYS A 171 -3.05 -26.73 -3.25
C CYS A 171 -3.55 -25.49 -2.49
N ILE A 172 -3.99 -25.64 -1.24
CA ILE A 172 -4.53 -24.53 -0.45
C ILE A 172 -3.61 -24.21 0.73
N VAL A 173 -3.49 -25.10 1.71
CA VAL A 173 -2.82 -24.76 2.98
C VAL A 173 -1.33 -24.53 2.78
N LEU A 174 -0.64 -25.47 2.14
CA LEU A 174 0.82 -25.42 2.03
C LEU A 174 1.31 -24.21 1.20
N PRO A 175 0.79 -23.92 -0.01
CA PRO A 175 1.28 -22.80 -0.80
C PRO A 175 0.99 -21.45 -0.14
N ASN A 176 -0.20 -21.27 0.45
CA ASN A 176 -0.55 -20.02 1.13
C ASN A 176 0.26 -19.83 2.42
N ALA A 177 0.48 -20.89 3.20
CA ALA A 177 1.29 -20.82 4.42
C ALA A 177 2.77 -20.53 4.11
N MET A 178 3.34 -21.20 3.10
CA MET A 178 4.71 -20.94 2.65
C MET A 178 4.86 -19.52 2.09
N GLY A 179 3.92 -19.07 1.26
CA GLY A 179 3.91 -17.68 0.76
C GLY A 179 3.81 -16.65 1.87
N ALA A 180 2.99 -16.90 2.90
CA ALA A 180 2.86 -16.03 4.07
C ALA A 180 4.14 -16.01 4.91
N ILE A 181 4.78 -17.16 5.14
CA ILE A 181 6.07 -17.25 5.85
C ILE A 181 7.15 -16.49 5.08
N ASP A 182 7.24 -16.71 3.77
CA ASP A 182 8.20 -16.02 2.90
C ASP A 182 7.98 -14.49 2.93
N ALA A 183 6.73 -14.03 2.83
CA ALA A 183 6.42 -12.60 2.91
C ALA A 183 6.71 -11.96 4.27
N SER A 184 6.72 -12.75 5.35
CA SER A 184 6.95 -12.27 6.72
C SER A 184 8.43 -12.12 7.09
N ILE A 185 9.33 -12.70 6.30
CA ILE A 185 10.77 -12.69 6.57
C ILE A 185 11.41 -11.51 5.80
N PRO A 186 12.15 -10.61 6.48
CA PRO A 186 12.91 -9.55 5.82
C PRO A 186 13.94 -10.11 4.86
N TYR A 187 14.15 -9.45 3.72
CA TYR A 187 14.95 -10.00 2.62
C TYR A 187 16.38 -10.37 3.03
N GLU A 188 17.00 -9.58 3.90
CA GLU A 188 18.38 -9.78 4.39
C GLU A 188 18.54 -11.08 5.19
N LYS A 189 17.48 -11.51 5.86
CA LYS A 189 17.49 -12.74 6.68
C LYS A 189 17.08 -13.98 5.88
N LYS A 190 16.59 -13.83 4.65
CA LYS A 190 16.06 -14.97 3.88
C LYS A 190 17.09 -16.05 3.64
N GLY A 191 18.33 -15.69 3.31
CA GLY A 191 19.39 -16.69 3.09
C GLY A 191 19.68 -17.55 4.33
N GLU A 192 19.60 -16.96 5.53
CA GLU A 192 19.75 -17.69 6.79
C GLU A 192 18.59 -18.69 6.98
N TYR A 193 17.35 -18.22 6.86
CA TYR A 193 16.18 -19.09 7.02
C TYR A 193 16.04 -20.15 5.92
N ASP A 194 16.42 -19.82 4.69
CA ASP A 194 16.44 -20.75 3.56
C ASP A 194 17.41 -21.91 3.82
N ARG A 195 18.58 -21.59 4.39
CA ARG A 195 19.56 -22.59 4.80
C ARG A 195 19.07 -23.45 5.96
N MET A 196 18.40 -22.85 6.94
CA MET A 196 17.77 -23.62 8.02
C MET A 196 16.72 -24.62 7.48
N ILE A 197 15.94 -24.24 6.47
CA ILE A 197 14.98 -25.14 5.80
C ILE A 197 15.73 -26.27 5.09
N TYR A 198 16.79 -25.94 4.34
CA TYR A 198 17.64 -26.92 3.66
C TYR A 198 18.22 -27.95 4.62
N ASP A 199 18.79 -27.49 5.74
CA ASP A 199 19.44 -28.33 6.74
C ASP A 199 18.43 -29.22 7.49
N TRP A 200 17.20 -28.76 7.67
CA TRP A 200 16.11 -29.51 8.32
C TRP A 200 15.55 -30.63 7.44
N LEU A 201 15.60 -30.49 6.11
CA LEU A 201 15.05 -31.49 5.20
C LEU A 201 15.88 -32.78 5.16
N PRO A 202 15.26 -33.94 4.93
CA PRO A 202 15.99 -35.19 4.69
C PRO A 202 16.71 -35.15 3.33
N ASP A 203 17.80 -35.91 3.20
CA ASP A 203 18.70 -35.81 2.04
C ASP A 203 18.01 -36.05 0.69
N PHE A 204 16.97 -36.88 0.63
CA PHE A 204 16.21 -37.12 -0.61
C PHE A 204 15.38 -35.92 -1.08
N ALA A 205 15.06 -34.98 -0.18
CA ALA A 205 14.26 -33.79 -0.47
C ALA A 205 15.12 -32.54 -0.69
N LYS A 206 16.44 -32.66 -0.54
CA LYS A 206 17.39 -31.57 -0.77
C LYS A 206 17.66 -31.44 -2.28
N PRO A 207 17.61 -30.23 -2.86
CA PRO A 207 18.11 -29.99 -4.20
C PRO A 207 19.62 -30.24 -4.24
N SER A 208 20.09 -30.83 -5.35
CA SER A 208 21.52 -31.06 -5.58
C SER A 208 22.31 -29.76 -5.75
N ASP A 209 21.69 -28.76 -6.38
CA ASP A 209 22.32 -27.48 -6.72
C ASP A 209 21.78 -26.35 -5.83
N TYR A 210 22.03 -26.47 -4.53
CA TYR A 210 21.58 -25.48 -3.56
C TYR A 210 22.41 -24.18 -3.62
N SER A 211 21.77 -23.05 -3.95
CA SER A 211 22.40 -21.74 -4.10
C SER A 211 22.12 -20.75 -2.97
N GLY A 212 21.36 -21.12 -1.93
CA GLY A 212 20.99 -20.22 -0.83
C GLY A 212 19.65 -19.47 -1.00
N SER A 213 18.91 -19.72 -2.08
CA SER A 213 17.64 -19.05 -2.39
C SER A 213 16.64 -19.99 -3.09
N TRP A 214 16.41 -21.16 -2.51
CA TRP A 214 15.61 -22.20 -3.16
C TRP A 214 14.16 -22.27 -2.63
N TYR A 215 13.97 -22.05 -1.33
CA TYR A 215 12.69 -22.19 -0.63
C TYR A 215 12.03 -20.84 -0.34
N LEU A 216 12.85 -19.80 -0.14
CA LEU A 216 12.43 -18.43 0.19
C LEU A 216 12.98 -17.44 -0.85
N GLY A 217 12.33 -16.29 -0.98
CA GLY A 217 12.76 -15.19 -1.87
C GLY A 217 11.74 -14.75 -2.91
N ALA A 218 10.53 -15.32 -2.93
CA ALA A 218 9.47 -14.91 -3.85
C ALA A 218 8.81 -13.59 -3.42
N HIS A 219 8.75 -13.34 -2.11
CA HIS A 219 8.15 -12.14 -1.51
C HIS A 219 9.14 -11.48 -0.53
N GLY A 220 8.70 -10.41 0.15
CA GLY A 220 9.45 -9.75 1.23
C GLY A 220 10.03 -8.40 0.83
N GLN A 221 10.19 -7.53 1.83
CA GLN A 221 10.87 -6.24 1.71
C GLN A 221 12.19 -6.29 2.46
N GLY A 222 13.19 -5.56 1.97
CA GLY A 222 14.46 -5.37 2.65
C GLY A 222 14.43 -4.19 3.60
N PHE A 223 15.38 -4.18 4.52
CA PHE A 223 15.73 -2.98 5.28
C PHE A 223 16.62 -2.07 4.44
N LEU A 224 16.70 -0.80 4.85
CA LEU A 224 17.77 0.07 4.38
C LEU A 224 19.12 -0.47 4.87
N SER A 225 20.18 -0.06 4.18
CA SER A 225 21.54 -0.48 4.49
C SER A 225 22.00 0.00 5.88
N GLY A 226 22.95 -0.72 6.49
CA GLY A 226 23.49 -0.37 7.82
C GLY A 226 24.02 1.06 7.93
N TYR A 227 24.74 1.54 6.90
CA TYR A 227 25.31 2.89 6.88
C TYR A 227 24.25 4.00 6.99
N TRP A 228 23.02 3.72 6.56
CA TRP A 228 21.91 4.66 6.66
C TRP A 228 21.57 4.94 8.14
N PHE A 229 21.49 3.88 8.93
CA PHE A 229 21.25 3.97 10.37
C PHE A 229 22.41 4.61 11.11
N ASP A 230 23.65 4.31 10.72
CA ASP A 230 24.84 4.94 11.30
C ASP A 230 24.86 6.45 11.04
N GLY A 231 24.50 6.88 9.82
CA GLY A 231 24.40 8.29 9.46
C GLY A 231 23.30 9.03 10.24
N LEU A 232 22.12 8.43 10.40
CA LEU A 232 21.05 8.99 11.21
C LEU A 232 21.43 9.06 12.69
N LYS A 233 22.11 8.04 13.20
CA LYS A 233 22.63 8.05 14.57
C LYS A 233 23.63 9.19 14.77
N TRP A 234 24.60 9.34 13.87
CA TRP A 234 25.55 10.45 13.90
C TRP A 234 24.83 11.81 13.89
N LEU A 235 23.83 11.96 13.02
CA LEU A 235 23.03 13.18 12.94
C LEU A 235 22.29 13.45 14.25
N SER A 236 21.75 12.43 14.91
CA SER A 236 21.03 12.57 16.18
C SER A 236 21.88 13.12 17.33
N GLU A 237 23.19 12.94 17.25
CA GLU A 237 24.19 13.40 18.21
C GLU A 237 24.60 14.86 17.95
N GLN A 238 24.24 15.45 16.79
CA GLN A 238 24.49 16.85 16.48
C GLN A 238 23.43 17.76 17.13
N ASP A 239 23.84 19.00 17.45
CA ASP A 239 22.98 20.06 18.01
C ASP A 239 22.16 19.56 19.22
N ALA A 240 22.76 18.64 19.99
CA ALA A 240 22.11 17.95 21.09
C ALA A 240 21.83 18.85 22.31
N ASP A 241 22.47 20.02 22.33
CA ASP A 241 22.33 21.06 23.35
C ASP A 241 21.06 21.92 23.18
N ILE A 242 20.40 21.87 22.01
CA ILE A 242 19.16 22.59 21.75
C ILE A 242 17.96 21.65 21.54
N PRO A 243 16.72 22.12 21.82
CA PRO A 243 15.49 21.37 21.54
C PRO A 243 15.40 20.95 20.08
N VAL A 244 14.79 19.78 19.81
CA VAL A 244 14.70 19.21 18.46
C VAL A 244 14.06 20.17 17.46
N GLU A 245 13.08 20.94 17.90
CA GLU A 245 12.34 21.91 17.09
C GLU A 245 13.20 23.09 16.63
N GLU A 246 14.28 23.39 17.37
CA GLU A 246 15.20 24.50 17.10
C GLU A 246 16.46 24.06 16.34
N ARG A 247 16.66 22.74 16.16
CA ARG A 247 17.81 22.20 15.43
C ARG A 247 17.75 22.52 13.94
N PRO A 248 18.91 22.60 13.25
CA PRO A 248 18.94 22.80 11.80
C PRO A 248 18.08 21.78 11.05
N ALA A 249 17.21 22.26 10.17
CA ALA A 249 16.37 21.36 9.39
C ALA A 249 17.20 20.59 8.35
N PHE A 250 16.95 19.30 8.24
CA PHE A 250 17.53 18.41 7.25
C PHE A 250 16.73 18.42 5.94
N ILE A 251 17.43 18.28 4.80
CA ILE A 251 16.82 18.17 3.48
C ILE A 251 17.17 16.81 2.85
N ALA A 252 16.13 16.03 2.55
CA ALA A 252 16.22 14.84 1.72
C ALA A 252 14.92 14.64 0.95
N TRP A 253 14.89 13.57 0.16
CA TRP A 253 13.66 13.12 -0.47
C TRP A 253 12.59 12.80 0.57
N TRP A 254 11.34 13.09 0.22
CA TRP A 254 10.19 13.07 1.14
C TRP A 254 9.93 11.69 1.77
N ASP A 255 10.34 10.60 1.10
CA ASP A 255 10.26 9.22 1.60
C ASP A 255 10.97 9.03 2.96
N TYR A 256 11.97 9.86 3.26
CA TYR A 256 12.83 9.69 4.44
C TYR A 256 12.45 10.59 5.61
N GLY A 257 11.50 11.52 5.45
CA GLY A 257 11.27 12.59 6.43
C GLY A 257 10.94 12.08 7.83
N PHE A 258 10.02 11.13 7.98
CA PHE A 258 9.67 10.57 9.30
C PHE A 258 10.84 9.85 9.95
N GLN A 259 11.60 9.07 9.17
CA GLN A 259 12.74 8.35 9.70
C GLN A 259 13.84 9.32 10.14
N CYS A 260 14.12 10.35 9.35
CA CYS A 260 15.09 11.38 9.69
C CYS A 260 14.69 12.16 10.95
N VAL A 261 13.41 12.50 11.11
CA VAL A 261 12.92 13.16 12.34
C VAL A 261 13.01 12.23 13.54
N GLN A 262 12.58 10.97 13.39
CA GLN A 262 12.51 10.02 14.48
C GLN A 262 13.90 9.57 14.96
N ASP A 263 14.75 9.15 14.03
CA ASP A 263 16.05 8.54 14.34
C ASP A 263 17.16 9.60 14.32
N GLY A 264 17.13 10.52 13.36
CA GLY A 264 18.11 11.61 13.21
C GLY A 264 17.86 12.83 14.10
N LYS A 265 16.71 12.93 14.78
CA LYS A 265 16.39 13.99 15.77
C LYS A 265 16.56 15.42 15.26
N HIS A 266 16.30 15.65 13.98
CA HIS A 266 16.31 16.98 13.35
C HIS A 266 15.00 17.21 12.61
N PRO A 267 14.50 18.46 12.51
CA PRO A 267 13.35 18.78 11.67
C PRO A 267 13.63 18.43 10.21
N THR A 268 12.59 18.12 9.41
CA THR A 268 12.73 17.82 7.99
C THR A 268 12.03 18.85 7.11
N ILE A 269 12.65 19.18 5.98
CA ILE A 269 12.04 20.09 4.97
C ILE A 269 10.94 19.37 4.16
N ALA A 270 11.05 18.06 3.97
CA ALA A 270 10.06 17.25 3.25
C ALA A 270 9.74 15.95 4.00
N ASP A 271 8.49 15.49 3.92
CA ASP A 271 8.00 14.38 4.72
C ASP A 271 7.11 13.39 3.97
N ASN A 272 6.85 12.25 4.61
CA ASN A 272 6.05 11.16 4.08
C ASN A 272 4.56 11.52 3.86
N PHE A 273 4.09 12.67 4.38
CA PHE A 273 2.77 13.22 4.05
C PHE A 273 2.77 14.01 2.73
N GLN A 274 3.88 14.00 1.99
CA GLN A 274 4.08 14.70 0.71
C GLN A 274 4.18 16.22 0.86
N ASN A 275 4.57 16.70 2.05
CA ASN A 275 4.90 18.10 2.25
C ASN A 275 6.32 18.38 1.76
N GLY A 276 6.56 19.61 1.30
CA GLY A 276 7.91 20.08 0.98
C GLY A 276 8.58 19.46 -0.25
N ILE A 277 7.88 18.61 -1.01
CA ILE A 277 8.41 17.95 -2.23
C ILE A 277 9.03 18.95 -3.21
N PRO A 278 8.42 20.11 -3.54
CA PRO A 278 9.03 21.04 -4.47
C PRO A 278 10.39 21.58 -4.00
N ALA A 279 10.54 21.88 -2.70
CA ALA A 279 11.80 22.37 -2.15
C ALA A 279 12.87 21.28 -2.16
N ALA A 280 12.54 20.08 -1.64
CA ALA A 280 13.47 18.94 -1.65
C ALA A 280 13.86 18.53 -3.07
N GLY A 281 12.89 18.43 -3.98
CA GLY A 281 13.13 18.07 -5.38
C GLY A 281 14.00 19.08 -6.11
N ASN A 282 13.70 20.38 -5.97
CA ASN A 282 14.51 21.44 -6.61
C ASN A 282 15.93 21.49 -6.06
N PHE A 283 16.12 21.25 -4.76
CA PHE A 283 17.45 21.19 -4.15
C PHE A 283 18.26 19.98 -4.66
N ILE A 284 17.68 18.78 -4.61
CA ILE A 284 18.37 17.54 -5.00
C ILE A 284 18.68 17.52 -6.51
N THR A 285 17.81 18.11 -7.34
CA THR A 285 17.98 18.17 -8.80
C THR A 285 18.62 19.46 -9.30
N ALA A 286 19.11 20.30 -8.38
CA ALA A 286 19.79 21.54 -8.73
C ALA A 286 21.00 21.26 -9.64
N GLN A 287 21.07 21.98 -10.76
CA GLN A 287 22.12 21.78 -11.76
C GLN A 287 23.48 22.34 -11.33
N ASN A 288 23.50 23.16 -10.28
CA ASN A 288 24.70 23.73 -9.68
C ASN A 288 24.39 24.19 -8.25
N GLU A 289 25.46 24.47 -7.50
CA GLU A 289 25.40 24.90 -6.10
C GLU A 289 24.63 26.21 -5.92
N SER A 290 24.77 27.17 -6.84
CA SER A 290 24.05 28.44 -6.77
C SER A 290 22.52 28.24 -6.81
N ARG A 291 22.03 27.31 -7.64
CA ARG A 291 20.60 26.94 -7.66
C ARG A 291 20.17 26.25 -6.37
N ALA A 292 21.00 25.36 -5.82
CA ALA A 292 20.70 24.69 -4.55
C ALA A 292 20.60 25.70 -3.40
N ILE A 293 21.56 26.62 -3.29
CA ILE A 293 21.55 27.71 -2.30
C ILE A 293 20.33 28.62 -2.49
N SER A 294 19.95 28.92 -3.73
CA SER A 294 18.75 29.73 -4.01
C SER A 294 17.47 29.10 -3.46
N VAL A 295 17.35 27.76 -3.49
CA VAL A 295 16.21 27.05 -2.89
C VAL A 295 16.20 27.22 -1.36
N LEU A 296 17.37 27.12 -0.70
CA LEU A 296 17.48 27.31 0.75
C LEU A 296 17.14 28.75 1.16
N ILE A 297 17.69 29.74 0.46
CA ILE A 297 17.41 31.16 0.70
C ILE A 297 15.91 31.43 0.53
N THR A 298 15.32 30.98 -0.59
CA THR A 298 13.88 31.17 -0.85
C THR A 298 13.04 30.55 0.25
N ARG A 299 13.45 29.39 0.80
CA ARG A 299 12.71 28.73 1.87
C ARG A 299 12.75 29.51 3.19
N ILE A 300 13.91 30.07 3.54
CA ILE A 300 14.06 30.94 4.72
C ILE A 300 13.17 32.17 4.57
N LEU A 301 13.26 32.87 3.43
CA LEU A 301 12.49 34.09 3.18
C LEU A 301 10.98 33.84 3.15
N HIS A 302 10.54 32.73 2.55
CA HIS A 302 9.13 32.34 2.56
C HIS A 302 8.63 32.08 3.99
N THR A 303 9.45 31.44 4.84
CA THR A 303 9.07 31.15 6.23
C THR A 303 8.96 32.45 7.03
N GLU A 304 9.92 33.36 6.86
CA GLU A 304 9.89 34.68 7.50
C GLU A 304 8.63 35.47 7.12
N TYR A 305 8.31 35.53 5.82
CA TYR A 305 7.09 36.19 5.34
C TYR A 305 5.83 35.52 5.90
N HIS A 306 5.76 34.19 5.89
CA HIS A 306 4.60 33.45 6.37
C HIS A 306 4.36 33.64 7.88
N GLU A 307 5.41 33.67 8.71
CA GLU A 307 5.28 33.85 10.15
C GLU A 307 5.06 35.30 10.58
N ARG A 308 5.68 36.26 9.88
CA ARG A 308 5.72 37.68 10.30
C ARG A 308 4.86 38.60 9.44
N GLY A 309 4.33 38.12 8.33
CA GLY A 309 3.55 38.88 7.34
C GLY A 309 4.39 39.88 6.52
N LYS A 310 5.72 39.87 6.67
CA LYS A 310 6.67 40.75 5.97
C LYS A 310 8.09 40.24 6.10
N ILE A 311 8.96 40.61 5.15
CA ILE A 311 10.41 40.48 5.30
C ILE A 311 10.89 41.58 6.26
N THR A 312 11.64 41.19 7.30
CA THR A 312 12.10 42.12 8.33
C THR A 312 13.25 43.00 7.83
N GLY A 313 13.48 44.12 8.53
CA GLY A 313 14.56 45.04 8.18
C GLY A 313 15.94 44.39 8.22
N ASP A 314 16.16 43.47 9.16
CA ASP A 314 17.44 42.77 9.30
C ASP A 314 17.72 41.86 8.10
N VAL A 315 16.73 41.08 7.66
CA VAL A 315 16.87 40.23 6.48
C VAL A 315 16.99 41.07 5.21
N LYS A 316 16.23 42.16 5.10
CA LYS A 316 16.37 43.11 4.00
C LYS A 316 17.78 43.72 3.92
N ASN A 317 18.40 44.03 5.07
CA ASN A 317 19.77 44.52 5.11
C ASN A 317 20.76 43.46 4.62
N VAL A 318 20.57 42.19 4.97
CA VAL A 318 21.40 41.08 4.46
C VAL A 318 21.22 40.93 2.95
N LEU A 319 19.99 41.01 2.43
CA LEU A 319 19.73 40.97 0.99
C LEU A 319 20.46 42.12 0.27
N LEU A 320 20.38 43.35 0.78
CA LEU A 320 21.05 44.52 0.19
C LEU A 320 22.59 44.49 0.27
N GLN A 321 23.16 43.66 1.16
CA GLN A 321 24.61 43.44 1.22
C GLN A 321 25.11 42.53 0.11
N HIS A 322 24.25 41.62 -0.37
CA HIS A 322 24.63 40.56 -1.32
C HIS A 322 23.95 40.69 -2.70
N LEU A 323 22.88 41.47 -2.80
CA LEU A 323 22.12 41.77 -4.01
C LEU A 323 22.04 43.29 -4.17
N ASP A 324 21.88 43.75 -5.42
CA ASP A 324 21.62 45.17 -5.66
C ASP A 324 20.18 45.54 -5.23
N ALA A 325 19.91 46.84 -5.17
CA ALA A 325 18.62 47.34 -4.69
C ALA A 325 17.43 46.89 -5.57
N ASN A 326 17.65 46.66 -6.87
CA ASN A 326 16.58 46.22 -7.76
C ASN A 326 16.31 44.71 -7.58
N ASP A 327 17.35 43.86 -7.51
CA ASP A 327 17.16 42.42 -7.32
C ASP A 327 16.60 42.10 -5.94
N SER A 328 17.04 42.81 -4.89
CA SER A 328 16.49 42.66 -3.54
C SER A 328 15.00 43.01 -3.50
N LYS A 329 14.57 44.06 -4.21
CA LYS A 329 13.16 44.45 -4.30
C LYS A 329 12.35 43.44 -5.10
N THR A 330 12.90 42.96 -6.23
CA THR A 330 12.27 41.94 -7.06
C THR A 330 12.05 40.64 -6.30
N LEU A 331 13.03 40.20 -5.51
CA LEU A 331 12.92 39.02 -4.67
C LEU A 331 11.84 39.18 -3.59
N GLU A 332 11.78 40.34 -2.93
CA GLU A 332 10.73 40.67 -1.96
C GLU A 332 9.33 40.64 -2.60
N GLU A 333 9.19 41.18 -3.82
CA GLU A 333 7.93 41.15 -4.58
C GLU A 333 7.51 39.73 -4.98
N ILE A 334 8.46 38.88 -5.42
CA ILE A 334 8.21 37.47 -5.77
C ILE A 334 7.69 36.68 -4.56
N ILE A 335 8.29 36.88 -3.38
CA ILE A 335 7.88 36.16 -2.16
C ILE A 335 6.51 36.64 -1.67
N THR A 336 6.24 37.94 -1.79
CA THR A 336 5.00 38.56 -1.31
C THR A 336 3.82 38.26 -2.25
N ASN A 337 4.06 38.27 -3.56
CA ASN A 337 3.03 38.12 -4.60
C ASN A 337 3.46 37.12 -5.69
N PRO A 338 3.62 35.82 -5.36
CA PRO A 338 4.14 34.82 -6.29
C PRO A 338 3.26 34.63 -7.54
N ASP A 339 1.95 34.85 -7.42
CA ASP A 339 0.99 34.68 -8.53
C ASP A 339 1.28 35.62 -9.71
N ASN A 340 1.89 36.78 -9.46
CA ASN A 340 2.25 37.75 -10.51
C ASN A 340 3.42 37.27 -11.38
N TYR A 341 4.12 36.22 -10.97
CA TYR A 341 5.35 35.76 -11.61
C TYR A 341 5.22 34.35 -12.22
N VAL A 342 4.02 33.77 -12.23
CA VAL A 342 3.80 32.42 -12.80
C VAL A 342 4.19 32.35 -14.27
N ASP A 343 3.85 33.39 -15.05
CA ASP A 343 4.15 33.46 -16.49
C ASP A 343 5.63 33.66 -16.83
N TYR A 344 6.48 33.99 -15.84
CA TYR A 344 7.93 34.10 -16.03
C TYR A 344 8.64 32.75 -15.92
N VAL A 345 7.95 31.72 -15.40
CA VAL A 345 8.53 30.41 -15.07
C VAL A 345 7.94 29.29 -15.94
N LEU A 346 6.76 29.52 -16.54
CA LEU A 346 6.13 28.65 -17.54
C LEU A 346 6.57 29.02 -18.96
#